data_AF-A0A0E0DBX3-F1
#
_entry.id   AF-A0A0E0DBX3-F1
#
_cell.length_a   1.000
_cell.length_b   1.000
_cell.length_c   1.000
_cell.angle_alpha   90.00
_cell.angle_beta   90.00
_cell.angle_gamma   90.00
#
_symmetry.space_group_name_H-M   'P 1'
#
loop_
_entity.id
_entity.type
_entity.pdbx_description
1 polymer ?
#
loop_
_entity_poly.entity_id
_entity_poly.type
_entity_poly.pdbx_seq_one_letter_code
_entity_poly.pdbx_strand_id
1 'polypeptide(L)'
;MESEVVKTEMVLAATFPFKKVQIADKYPKGQSRGRQWKHLRLLLQAADATSLPPDRPNYLNIQSPPSIYPPKRYCDITGFEAPYMDPRTKLRYADPEVFKQIRMLPDEYVQRYLALRNAAVVLR
;
A
#
# COMPACT_ATOMS: atom_id res chain seq x y z
N MET A 1 36.91 33.80 37.44
CA MET A 1 37.75 34.27 36.33
C MET A 1 37.15 33.73 35.04
N GLU A 2 35.92 34.16 34.72
CA GLU A 2 35.11 33.57 33.63
C GLU A 2 34.51 34.63 32.70
N SER A 3 35.05 35.85 32.75
CA SER A 3 34.62 36.98 31.91
C SER A 3 35.31 37.04 30.54
N GLU A 4 36.14 36.05 30.21
CA GLU A 4 36.95 36.07 28.98
C GLU A 4 36.40 35.15 27.87
N VAL A 5 35.44 34.28 28.16
CA VAL A 5 34.89 33.34 27.16
C VAL A 5 33.71 33.93 26.35
N VAL A 6 33.20 35.11 26.74
CA VAL A 6 32.09 35.78 26.03
C VAL A 6 32.59 36.66 24.86
N LYS A 7 33.91 36.83 24.71
CA LYS A 7 34.54 37.71 23.70
C LYS A 7 35.07 36.99 22.45
N THR A 8 34.79 35.70 22.25
CA THR A 8 34.91 35.12 20.91
C THR A 8 33.68 35.52 20.11
N GLU A 9 33.74 36.74 19.60
CA GLU A 9 32.91 37.21 18.50
C GLU A 9 32.88 36.12 17.44
N MET A 10 31.71 35.56 17.19
CA MET A 10 31.48 34.76 15.99
C MET A 10 31.79 35.67 14.80
N VAL A 11 32.96 35.49 14.20
CA VAL A 11 33.40 36.15 12.96
C VAL A 11 32.64 35.56 11.77
N LEU A 12 31.32 35.53 11.85
CA LEU A 12 30.46 35.22 10.73
C LEU A 12 29.57 36.43 10.49
N ALA A 13 29.74 37.03 9.31
CA ALA A 13 28.93 38.14 8.86
C ALA A 13 27.44 37.77 8.98
N ALA A 14 26.65 38.62 9.64
CA ALA A 14 25.21 38.44 9.84
C ALA A 14 24.40 38.42 8.51
N THR A 15 25.06 38.66 7.38
CA THR A 15 24.45 38.72 6.05
C THR A 15 25.36 38.04 5.04
N PHE A 16 24.90 36.91 4.51
CA PHE A 16 25.54 36.25 3.39
C PHE A 16 25.18 36.99 2.08
N PRO A 17 26.14 37.24 1.17
CA PRO A 17 25.93 38.08 -0.03
C PRO A 17 24.92 37.51 -1.03
N PHE A 18 24.58 36.22 -0.93
CA PHE A 18 23.55 35.57 -1.74
C PHE A 18 22.17 35.53 -1.09
N LYS A 19 22.05 35.95 0.18
CA LYS A 19 20.81 35.91 0.95
C LYS A 19 20.24 37.33 0.99
N LYS A 20 19.35 37.66 0.04
CA LYS A 20 18.53 38.88 0.15
C LYS A 20 17.90 38.86 1.55
N VAL A 21 18.06 39.95 2.30
CA VAL A 21 17.40 40.17 3.60
C VAL A 21 15.89 40.19 3.35
N GLN A 22 15.31 39.00 3.21
CA GLN A 22 13.88 38.80 3.11
C GLN A 22 13.34 38.82 4.52
N ILE A 23 13.21 40.05 5.02
CA ILE A 23 11.99 40.54 5.64
C ILE A 23 11.43 39.59 6.70
N ALA A 24 12.04 39.59 7.89
CA ALA A 24 11.40 39.07 9.08
C ALA A 24 10.16 39.90 9.48
N ASP A 25 10.01 41.12 8.94
CA ASP A 25 9.09 42.13 9.49
C ASP A 25 7.83 42.44 8.65
N LYS A 26 7.71 42.03 7.37
CA LYS A 26 6.50 42.32 6.55
C LYS A 26 5.42 41.24 6.58
N TYR A 27 5.70 40.06 7.11
CA TYR A 27 4.66 39.04 7.23
C TYR A 27 4.30 38.93 8.71
N PRO A 28 3.08 39.36 9.13
CA PRO A 28 2.61 38.94 10.44
C PRO A 28 2.72 37.41 10.43
N LYS A 29 3.50 36.85 11.35
CA LYS A 29 3.51 35.42 11.57
C LYS A 29 2.10 35.07 12.03
N GLY A 30 1.22 34.79 11.05
CA GLY A 30 -0.10 34.26 11.31
C GLY A 30 0.09 33.11 12.28
N GLN A 31 -0.74 33.08 13.33
CA GLN A 31 -0.70 32.04 14.36
C GLN A 31 -0.31 30.71 13.73
N SER A 32 0.71 30.06 14.31
CA SER A 32 1.09 28.69 13.95
C SER A 32 -0.10 27.79 14.23
N ARG A 33 -1.08 27.77 13.33
CA ARG A 33 -2.14 26.79 13.32
C ARG A 33 -1.40 25.50 13.06
N GLY A 34 -1.33 24.66 14.09
CA GLY A 34 -0.69 23.37 14.02
C GLY A 34 -1.10 22.68 12.73
N ARG A 35 -0.13 22.09 12.04
CA ARG A 35 -0.37 21.46 10.73
C ARG A 35 -1.49 20.44 10.88
N GLN A 36 -2.67 20.78 10.39
CA GLN A 36 -3.82 19.88 10.44
C GLN A 36 -3.77 18.96 9.22
N TRP A 37 -3.58 17.67 9.48
CA TRP A 37 -3.61 16.65 8.45
C TRP A 37 -5.06 16.47 7.99
N LYS A 38 -5.33 16.76 6.71
CA LYS A 38 -6.63 16.53 6.10
C LYS A 38 -6.80 15.04 5.80
N HIS A 39 -7.99 14.52 6.02
CA HIS A 39 -8.31 13.14 5.68
C HIS A 39 -8.31 12.94 4.15
N LEU A 40 -7.88 11.77 3.67
CA LEU A 40 -7.82 11.46 2.24
C LEU A 40 -9.15 11.72 1.52
N ARG A 41 -10.28 11.34 2.14
CA ARG A 41 -11.62 11.59 1.61
C ARG A 41 -11.88 13.08 1.32
N LEU A 42 -11.47 13.97 2.22
CA LEU A 42 -11.63 15.41 2.06
C LEU A 42 -10.73 15.94 0.92
N LEU A 43 -9.52 15.39 0.78
CA LEU A 43 -8.60 15.75 -0.29
C LEU A 43 -9.12 15.31 -1.66
N LEU A 44 -9.68 14.10 -1.77
CA LEU A 44 -10.28 13.59 -3.01
C LEU A 44 -11.51 14.39 -3.44
N GLN A 45 -12.34 14.80 -2.47
CA GLN A 45 -13.48 15.68 -2.73
C GLN A 45 -13.01 17.06 -3.21
N ALA A 46 -11.99 17.64 -2.58
CA ALA A 46 -11.44 18.93 -3.00
C ALA A 46 -10.68 18.88 -4.34
N ALA A 47 -10.21 17.71 -4.74
CA ALA A 47 -9.54 17.50 -6.03
C ALA A 47 -10.53 17.30 -7.18
N ASP A 48 -11.84 17.30 -6.92
CA ASP A 48 -12.92 17.04 -7.89
C ASP A 48 -12.60 15.84 -8.80
N ALA A 49 -12.16 14.74 -8.19
CA ALA A 49 -11.65 13.54 -8.87
C ALA A 49 -12.50 13.01 -10.04
N THR A 50 -13.81 13.29 -10.03
CA THR A 50 -14.80 12.85 -11.03
C THR A 50 -14.83 13.74 -12.28
N SER A 51 -14.43 15.00 -12.19
CA SER A 51 -14.42 15.94 -13.32
C SER A 51 -13.13 15.87 -14.15
N LEU A 52 -12.11 15.16 -13.67
CA LEU A 52 -10.89 14.94 -14.44
C LEU A 52 -11.13 13.93 -15.57
N PRO A 53 -10.49 14.11 -16.74
CA PRO A 53 -10.55 13.12 -17.82
C PRO A 53 -10.01 11.77 -17.33
N PRO A 54 -10.61 10.64 -17.77
CA PRO A 54 -10.26 9.30 -17.28
C PRO A 54 -8.82 8.88 -17.63
N ASP A 55 -8.25 9.48 -18.67
CA ASP A 55 -6.87 9.25 -19.12
C ASP A 55 -5.82 9.85 -18.15
N ARG A 56 -6.24 10.80 -17.30
CA ARG A 56 -5.33 11.40 -16.33
C ARG A 56 -5.23 10.53 -15.08
N PRO A 57 -4.03 10.09 -14.68
CA PRO A 57 -3.87 9.31 -13.46
C PRO A 57 -4.28 10.14 -12.23
N ASN A 58 -5.12 9.54 -11.40
CA ASN A 58 -5.72 10.02 -10.18
C ASN A 58 -5.68 8.89 -9.15
N TYR A 59 -5.73 9.22 -7.87
CA TYR A 59 -5.63 8.26 -6.76
C TYR A 59 -6.61 7.07 -6.87
N LEU A 60 -7.77 7.26 -7.51
CA LEU A 60 -8.76 6.21 -7.73
C LEU A 60 -8.46 5.27 -8.90
N ASN A 61 -7.71 5.73 -9.92
CA ASN A 61 -7.47 4.99 -11.16
C ASN A 61 -6.04 4.43 -11.29
N ILE A 62 -5.11 4.76 -10.38
CA ILE A 62 -3.74 4.22 -10.37
C ILE A 62 -3.65 2.71 -10.08
N GLN A 63 -4.78 2.00 -9.99
CA GLN A 63 -4.80 0.56 -9.78
C GLN A 63 -4.11 -0.15 -10.94
N SER A 64 -3.33 -1.18 -10.64
CA SER A 64 -2.62 -1.93 -11.68
C SER A 64 -3.62 -2.68 -12.57
N PRO A 65 -3.34 -2.79 -13.88
CA PRO A 65 -4.12 -3.64 -14.76
C PRO A 65 -4.06 -5.11 -14.29
N PRO A 66 -5.03 -5.94 -14.68
CA PRO A 66 -4.99 -7.37 -14.38
C PRO A 66 -3.76 -8.04 -15.01
N SER A 67 -3.29 -9.13 -14.40
CA SER A 67 -2.18 -9.91 -14.94
C SER A 67 -2.52 -10.50 -16.32
N ILE A 68 -1.64 -10.31 -17.29
CA ILE A 68 -1.72 -10.94 -18.62
C ILE A 68 -1.12 -12.35 -18.58
N TYR A 69 -0.18 -12.61 -17.67
CA TYR A 69 0.49 -13.89 -17.55
C TYR A 69 -0.40 -14.93 -16.86
N PRO A 70 -0.39 -16.19 -17.34
CA PRO A 70 -1.15 -17.26 -16.71
C PRO A 70 -0.61 -17.52 -15.29
N PRO A 71 -1.50 -17.68 -14.30
CA PRO A 71 -1.08 -17.93 -12.92
C PRO A 71 -0.49 -19.33 -12.79
N LYS A 72 0.61 -19.44 -12.04
CA LYS A 72 1.14 -20.74 -11.61
C LYS A 72 0.15 -21.40 -10.64
N ARG A 73 0.01 -22.71 -10.76
CA ARG A 73 -0.92 -23.50 -9.94
C ARG A 73 -0.12 -24.28 -8.91
N TYR A 74 -0.47 -24.08 -7.65
CA TYR A 74 0.13 -24.78 -6.53
C TYR A 74 -0.89 -25.68 -5.85
N CYS A 75 -0.39 -26.74 -5.23
CA CYS A 75 -1.16 -27.68 -4.45
C CYS A 75 -1.71 -26.97 -3.21
N ASP A 76 -3.01 -27.14 -2.95
CA ASP A 76 -3.68 -26.43 -1.85
C ASP A 76 -3.29 -26.98 -0.46
N ILE A 77 -2.65 -28.16 -0.40
CA ILE A 77 -2.20 -28.83 0.83
C ILE A 77 -0.69 -28.68 1.04
N THR A 78 0.11 -29.01 0.03
CA THR A 78 1.59 -29.09 0.16
C THR A 78 2.33 -27.85 -0.36
N GLY A 79 1.70 -27.03 -1.20
CA GLY A 79 2.33 -25.85 -1.80
C GLY A 79 3.28 -26.12 -2.98
N PHE A 80 3.51 -27.38 -3.36
CA PHE A 80 4.26 -27.72 -4.58
C PHE A 80 3.49 -27.35 -5.85
N GLU A 81 4.16 -27.26 -6.99
CA GLU A 81 3.50 -27.03 -8.28
C GLU A 81 2.53 -28.18 -8.58
N ALA A 82 1.27 -27.83 -8.85
CA ALA A 82 0.18 -28.79 -9.03
C ALA A 82 -0.30 -28.78 -10.49
N PRO A 83 0.06 -29.80 -11.29
CA PRO A 83 -0.44 -29.95 -12.65
C PRO A 83 -1.91 -30.38 -12.70
N TYR A 84 -2.45 -30.99 -11.63
CA TYR A 84 -3.78 -31.60 -11.63
C TYR A 84 -4.76 -30.94 -10.65
N MET A 85 -6.06 -31.14 -10.94
CA MET A 85 -7.18 -30.67 -10.12
C MET A 85 -8.25 -31.76 -10.03
N ASP A 86 -8.79 -31.97 -8.83
CA ASP A 86 -9.90 -32.89 -8.64
C ASP A 86 -11.24 -32.27 -9.12
N PRO A 87 -12.00 -32.91 -10.03
CA PRO A 87 -13.25 -32.34 -10.53
C PRO A 87 -14.35 -32.25 -9.46
N ARG A 88 -14.28 -33.07 -8.40
CA ARG A 88 -15.29 -33.08 -7.32
C ARG A 88 -15.07 -31.92 -6.35
N THR A 89 -13.87 -31.83 -5.77
CA THR A 89 -13.55 -30.85 -4.72
C THR A 89 -12.95 -29.55 -5.26
N LYS A 90 -12.51 -29.52 -6.53
CA LYS A 90 -11.75 -28.43 -7.17
C LYS A 90 -10.40 -28.15 -6.49
N LEU A 91 -9.93 -29.00 -5.59
CA LEU A 91 -8.60 -28.87 -4.99
C LEU A 91 -7.51 -29.27 -5.99
N ARG A 92 -6.40 -28.54 -5.95
CA ARG A 92 -5.21 -28.79 -6.77
C ARG A 92 -4.26 -29.71 -6.04
N TYR A 93 -3.66 -30.66 -6.75
CA TYR A 93 -2.72 -31.63 -6.19
C TYR A 93 -1.55 -31.90 -7.14
N ALA A 94 -0.41 -32.29 -6.54
CA ALA A 94 0.80 -32.69 -7.25
C ALA A 94 0.92 -34.22 -7.33
N ASP A 95 0.77 -34.88 -6.17
CA ASP A 95 1.03 -36.32 -6.03
C ASP A 95 -0.25 -37.15 -5.86
N PRO A 96 -0.23 -38.45 -6.24
CA PRO A 96 -1.36 -39.35 -6.03
C PRO A 96 -1.68 -39.61 -4.56
N GLU A 97 -0.71 -39.49 -3.65
CA GLU A 97 -0.93 -39.62 -2.21
C GLU A 97 -1.80 -38.49 -1.67
N VAL A 98 -1.52 -37.25 -2.10
CA VAL A 98 -2.31 -36.08 -1.76
C VAL A 98 -3.72 -36.21 -2.33
N PHE A 99 -3.88 -36.77 -3.53
CA PHE A 99 -5.20 -37.05 -4.10
C PHE A 99 -6.04 -38.01 -3.24
N LYS A 100 -5.43 -39.08 -2.71
CA LYS A 100 -6.11 -40.00 -1.78
C LYS A 100 -6.56 -39.28 -0.52
N GLN A 101 -5.71 -38.41 0.03
CA GLN A 101 -6.04 -37.60 1.20
C GLN A 101 -7.20 -36.62 0.91
N ILE A 102 -7.19 -35.96 -0.24
CA ILE A 102 -8.28 -35.07 -0.70
C ILE A 102 -9.62 -35.80 -0.75
N ARG A 103 -9.64 -37.07 -1.19
CA ARG A 103 -10.89 -37.85 -1.28
C ARG A 103 -11.46 -38.26 0.07
N MET A 104 -10.63 -38.29 1.12
CA MET A 104 -10.99 -38.60 2.50
C MET A 104 -11.41 -37.35 3.31
N LEU A 105 -11.10 -36.15 2.80
CA LEU A 105 -11.38 -34.89 3.49
C LEU A 105 -12.88 -34.57 3.51
N PRO A 106 -13.44 -34.13 4.66
CA PRO A 106 -14.80 -33.61 4.73
C PRO A 106 -14.97 -32.31 3.93
N ASP A 107 -16.17 -32.07 3.41
CA ASP A 107 -16.49 -30.90 2.58
C ASP A 107 -16.22 -29.55 3.28
N GLU A 108 -16.34 -29.50 4.62
CA GLU A 108 -16.02 -28.30 5.40
C GLU A 108 -14.54 -27.91 5.24
N TYR A 109 -13.63 -28.87 5.33
CA TYR A 109 -12.21 -28.63 5.14
C TYR A 109 -11.90 -28.25 3.70
N VAL A 110 -12.57 -28.88 2.73
CA VAL A 110 -12.44 -28.51 1.31
C VAL A 110 -12.79 -27.04 1.11
N GLN A 111 -13.89 -26.55 1.67
CA GLN A 111 -14.26 -25.13 1.58
C GLN A 111 -13.25 -24.22 2.28
N ARG A 112 -12.69 -24.62 3.43
CA ARG A 112 -11.62 -23.86 4.11
C ARG A 112 -10.38 -23.73 3.22
N TYR A 113 -9.93 -24.81 2.59
CA TYR A 113 -8.80 -24.76 1.65
C TYR A 113 -9.11 -23.91 0.41
N LEU A 114 -10.32 -24.02 -0.14
CA LEU A 114 -10.75 -23.17 -1.25
C LEU A 114 -10.84 -21.69 -0.86
N ALA A 115 -11.18 -21.37 0.38
CA ALA A 115 -11.27 -20.00 0.88
C ALA A 115 -9.89 -19.32 0.91
N LEU A 116 -8.82 -20.04 1.24
CA LEU A 116 -7.45 -19.50 1.25
C LEU A 116 -7.02 -18.94 -0.11
N ARG A 117 -7.49 -19.54 -1.20
CA ARG A 117 -7.22 -19.07 -2.58
C ARG A 117 -8.35 -18.20 -3.17
N ASN A 118 -9.29 -17.74 -2.34
CA ASN A 118 -10.49 -17.00 -2.75
C ASN A 118 -11.36 -17.72 -3.80
N ALA A 119 -11.48 -19.05 -3.70
CA ALA A 119 -12.29 -19.88 -4.59
C ALA A 119 -13.43 -20.63 -3.88
N ALA A 120 -13.70 -20.32 -2.61
CA ALA A 120 -14.80 -20.92 -1.86
C ALA A 120 -16.16 -20.51 -2.46
N VAL A 121 -17.08 -21.46 -2.52
CA VAL A 121 -18.43 -21.20 -3.01
C VAL A 121 -19.28 -20.70 -1.86
N VAL A 122 -19.60 -19.41 -1.86
CA VAL A 122 -20.55 -18.80 -0.93
C VAL A 122 -21.90 -18.72 -1.62
N LEU A 123 -22.86 -19.57 -1.21
CA LEU A 123 -24.25 -19.43 -1.63
C LEU A 123 -24.82 -18.18 -0.96
N ARG A 124 -25.38 -17.27 -1.76
CA ARG A 124 -26.03 -16.03 -1.31
C ARG A 124 -27.49 -16.05 -1.71
#